data_AF-A0A2V7GW24-F1
#
_entry.id   AF-A0A2V7GW24-F1
#
_cell.length_a   1.000
_cell.length_b   1.000
_cell.length_c   1.000
_cell.angle_alpha   90.00
_cell.angle_beta   90.00
_cell.angle_gamma   90.00
#
_symmetry.space_group_name_H-M   'P 1'
#
loop_
_entity.id
_entity.type
_entity.pdbx_description
1 polymer ?
#
loop_
_entity_poly.entity_id
_entity_poly.type
_entity_poly.pdbx_seq_one_letter_code
_entity_poly.pdbx_strand_id
1 'polypeptide(L)'
;MRYWRLIVEDPPMNPVGRNELCPCGSGLKYKKCHADRKPRRRTVTFDFGRRVDPNEIFVSPNGAVRLQRFGIPIIPAAASTEESYERSKKPKTLYRFPRSTLQGGTNPNVLLEKYDHIFAIDTSTRATAKGNTSVVAVVGCGLTQLGGKLCAQPYVVGTWQNEGSPAPEKSGWRMFIKLLVSHRKVDPRHRIALIVDHDLDNLDTYNRRSIPVYEDFFLPENIDLIYAAADGGTDFLGAQLIRMADREAATELARILSRDQRLSEPAA
;
A
#
# COMPACT_ATOMS: atom_id res chain seq x y z
N MET A 1 -5.59 12.91 -26.94
CA MET A 1 -6.15 11.74 -26.20
C MET A 1 -6.65 12.18 -24.82
N ARG A 2 -7.67 11.54 -24.22
CA ARG A 2 -8.11 11.86 -22.83
C ARG A 2 -7.21 11.22 -21.77
N TYR A 3 -6.82 9.98 -22.02
CA TYR A 3 -5.97 9.19 -21.14
C TYR A 3 -4.57 9.06 -21.73
N TRP A 4 -3.57 9.14 -20.87
CA TRP A 4 -2.18 8.86 -21.20
C TRP A 4 -1.62 7.84 -20.22
N ARG A 5 -0.77 6.92 -20.70
CA ARG A 5 -0.12 5.91 -19.87
C ARG A 5 1.37 5.92 -20.15
N LEU A 6 2.17 6.09 -19.11
CA LEU A 6 3.59 5.80 -19.13
C LEU A 6 3.79 4.40 -18.59
N ILE A 7 4.41 3.53 -19.38
CA ILE A 7 4.75 2.16 -18.98
C ILE A 7 6.26 2.10 -18.79
N VAL A 8 6.68 1.67 -17.61
CA VAL A 8 8.07 1.44 -17.24
C VAL A 8 8.23 -0.04 -16.95
N GLU A 9 9.11 -0.71 -17.68
CA GLU A 9 9.40 -2.12 -17.51
C GLU A 9 10.79 -2.28 -16.89
N ASP A 10 10.94 -3.26 -16.00
CA ASP A 10 12.27 -3.61 -15.48
C ASP A 10 13.18 -3.98 -16.66
N PRO A 11 14.41 -3.43 -16.74
CA PRO A 11 15.31 -3.75 -17.83
C PRO A 11 15.71 -5.23 -17.78
N PRO A 12 16.00 -5.87 -18.94
CA PRO A 12 16.59 -7.20 -18.94
C PRO A 12 17.94 -7.13 -18.20
N MET A 13 18.11 -8.01 -17.22
CA MET A 13 19.30 -8.06 -16.38
C MET A 13 20.07 -9.35 -16.66
N ASN A 14 21.35 -9.23 -16.96
CA ASN A 14 22.22 -10.39 -17.07
C ASN A 14 22.37 -11.06 -15.70
N PRO A 15 22.10 -12.37 -15.58
CA PRO A 15 22.24 -13.07 -14.31
C PRO A 15 23.71 -13.06 -13.88
N VAL A 16 23.93 -12.76 -12.61
CA VAL A 16 25.23 -12.84 -11.94
C VAL A 16 25.19 -13.93 -10.87
N GLY A 17 26.32 -14.23 -10.22
CA GLY A 17 26.36 -15.21 -9.14
C GLY A 17 25.37 -14.86 -8.02
N ARG A 18 24.64 -15.85 -7.47
CA ARG A 18 23.57 -15.61 -6.46
C ARG A 18 24.04 -14.77 -5.26
N ASN A 19 25.29 -14.90 -4.86
CA ASN A 19 25.88 -14.17 -3.73
C ASN A 19 26.63 -12.89 -4.13
N GLU A 20 26.81 -12.63 -5.42
CA GLU A 20 27.43 -11.42 -5.96
C GLU A 20 26.51 -10.21 -5.79
N LEU A 21 27.08 -9.01 -5.87
CA LEU A 21 26.27 -7.78 -5.84
C LEU A 21 25.38 -7.71 -7.08
N CYS A 22 24.15 -7.25 -6.87
CA CYS A 22 23.19 -7.15 -7.94
C CYS A 22 23.60 -6.04 -8.94
N PRO A 23 23.56 -6.31 -10.27
CA PRO A 23 24.00 -5.35 -11.28
C PRO A 23 23.11 -4.11 -11.40
N CYS A 24 21.96 -4.07 -10.71
CA CYS A 24 21.11 -2.88 -10.65
C CYS A 24 21.67 -1.77 -9.76
N GLY A 25 22.80 -2.00 -9.07
CA GLY A 25 23.41 -1.00 -8.18
C GLY A 25 22.74 -0.87 -6.81
N SER A 26 21.85 -1.79 -6.43
CA SER A 26 21.16 -1.76 -5.13
C SER A 26 22.07 -1.99 -3.92
N GLY A 27 23.29 -2.48 -4.14
CA GLY A 27 24.19 -2.92 -3.06
C GLY A 27 23.76 -4.22 -2.37
N LEU A 28 22.65 -4.84 -2.79
CA LEU A 28 22.17 -6.12 -2.27
C LEU A 28 22.78 -7.28 -3.05
N LYS A 29 22.89 -8.45 -2.41
CA LYS A 29 23.23 -9.71 -3.10
C LYS A 29 22.16 -10.01 -4.17
N TYR A 30 22.55 -10.58 -5.31
CA TYR A 30 21.65 -10.85 -6.43
C TYR A 30 20.42 -11.68 -6.02
N LYS A 31 20.62 -12.70 -5.18
CA LYS A 31 19.52 -13.52 -4.61
C LYS A 31 18.53 -12.78 -3.72
N LYS A 32 18.94 -11.63 -3.16
CA LYS A 32 18.08 -10.76 -2.35
C LYS A 32 17.49 -9.60 -3.16
N CYS A 33 17.73 -9.56 -4.46
CA CYS A 33 17.34 -8.44 -5.32
C CYS A 33 16.61 -8.93 -6.59
N HIS A 34 17.34 -9.43 -7.59
CA HIS A 34 16.77 -9.74 -8.91
C HIS A 34 16.76 -11.24 -9.28
N ALA A 35 17.50 -12.12 -8.57
CA ALA A 35 17.66 -13.52 -9.01
C ALA A 35 16.34 -14.30 -9.15
N ASP A 36 15.43 -14.13 -8.18
CA ASP A 36 14.15 -14.83 -8.12
C ASP A 36 12.97 -13.88 -8.40
N ARG A 37 13.27 -12.65 -8.85
CA ARG A 37 12.28 -11.60 -9.08
C ARG A 37 11.79 -11.65 -10.53
N LYS A 38 10.48 -11.77 -10.69
CA LYS A 38 9.85 -11.65 -12.01
C LYS A 38 9.96 -10.20 -12.52
N PRO A 39 10.18 -9.99 -13.84
CA PRO A 39 10.15 -8.66 -14.43
C PRO A 39 8.85 -7.95 -14.09
N ARG A 40 8.96 -6.71 -13.60
CA ARG A 40 7.81 -5.92 -13.20
C ARG A 40 7.50 -4.86 -14.25
N ARG A 41 6.21 -4.56 -14.36
CA ARG A 41 5.67 -3.48 -15.17
C ARG A 41 5.02 -2.47 -14.24
N ARG A 42 5.51 -1.23 -14.29
CA ARG A 42 4.92 -0.09 -13.62
C ARG A 42 4.17 0.77 -14.64
N THR A 43 2.93 1.10 -14.31
CA THR A 43 2.08 1.94 -15.15
C THR A 43 1.69 3.20 -14.39
N VAL A 44 2.04 4.36 -14.95
CA VAL A 44 1.54 5.66 -14.49
C VAL A 44 0.45 6.09 -15.47
N THR A 45 -0.79 6.17 -14.99
CA THR A 45 -1.95 6.56 -15.81
C THR A 45 -2.36 7.98 -15.45
N PHE A 46 -2.58 8.81 -16.46
CA PHE A 46 -3.12 10.15 -16.35
C PHE A 46 -4.48 10.21 -17.03
N ASP A 47 -5.51 10.68 -16.33
CA ASP A 47 -6.80 11.09 -16.88
C ASP A 47 -6.88 12.61 -16.82
N PHE A 48 -6.98 13.25 -17.99
CA PHE A 48 -7.09 14.70 -18.07
C PHE A 48 -8.53 15.20 -17.99
N GLY A 49 -9.53 14.32 -17.96
CA GLY A 49 -10.95 14.65 -18.04
C GLY A 49 -11.39 15.20 -19.40
N ARG A 50 -10.46 15.73 -20.19
CA ARG A 50 -10.62 16.29 -21.54
C ARG A 50 -9.55 15.74 -22.47
N ARG A 51 -9.76 15.91 -23.78
CA ARG A 51 -8.71 15.60 -24.76
C ARG A 51 -7.55 16.59 -24.58
N VAL A 52 -6.36 16.06 -24.44
CA VAL A 52 -5.10 16.83 -24.42
C VAL A 52 -4.11 16.23 -25.42
N ASP A 53 -3.15 17.04 -25.83
CA ASP A 53 -2.11 16.68 -26.78
C ASP A 53 -0.74 17.17 -26.27
N PRO A 54 -0.15 16.48 -25.27
CA PRO A 54 1.21 16.76 -24.83
C PRO A 54 2.21 16.45 -25.94
N ASN A 55 3.22 17.31 -26.07
CA ASN A 55 4.37 17.07 -26.94
C ASN A 55 5.63 16.67 -26.14
N GLU A 56 5.57 16.74 -24.82
CA GLU A 56 6.71 16.57 -23.92
C GLU A 56 6.32 15.72 -22.70
N ILE A 57 7.22 14.81 -22.31
CA ILE A 57 7.14 14.03 -21.07
C ILE A 57 8.38 14.33 -20.25
N PHE A 58 8.19 14.75 -19.01
CA PHE A 58 9.27 14.97 -18.06
C PHE A 58 9.22 13.93 -16.94
N VAL A 59 10.33 13.23 -16.73
CA VAL A 59 10.52 12.32 -15.61
C VAL A 59 11.66 12.87 -14.77
N SER A 60 11.33 13.32 -13.56
CA SER A 60 12.32 13.86 -12.62
C SER A 60 13.19 12.76 -11.99
N PRO A 61 14.34 13.09 -11.40
CA PRO A 61 15.22 12.11 -10.74
C PRO A 61 14.56 11.31 -9.62
N ASN A 62 13.57 11.88 -8.93
CA ASN A 62 12.82 11.18 -7.88
C ASN A 62 11.65 10.34 -8.45
N GLY A 63 11.47 10.32 -9.77
CA GLY A 63 10.45 9.55 -10.46
C GLY A 63 9.12 10.27 -10.64
N ALA A 64 8.94 11.53 -10.23
CA ALA A 64 7.73 12.28 -10.55
C ALA A 64 7.62 12.49 -12.06
N VAL A 65 6.42 12.28 -12.61
CA VAL A 65 6.15 12.33 -14.06
C VAL A 65 5.20 13.49 -14.36
N ARG A 66 5.52 14.29 -15.37
CA ARG A 66 4.70 15.41 -15.84
C ARG A 66 4.57 15.36 -17.36
N LEU A 67 3.38 15.69 -17.86
CA LEU A 67 3.14 15.92 -19.28
C LEU A 67 3.11 17.42 -19.55
N GLN A 68 3.70 17.87 -20.65
CA GLN A 68 3.76 19.29 -21.01
C GLN A 68 3.35 19.51 -22.47
N ARG A 69 2.93 20.75 -22.76
CA ARG A 69 2.74 21.24 -24.11
C ARG A 69 3.49 22.56 -24.27
N PHE A 70 4.54 22.57 -25.09
CA PHE A 70 5.39 23.75 -25.31
C PHE A 70 5.95 24.32 -23.98
N GLY A 71 6.50 23.45 -23.13
CA GLY A 71 7.02 23.81 -21.81
C GLY A 71 5.98 24.11 -20.73
N ILE A 72 4.68 24.14 -21.07
CA ILE A 72 3.61 24.42 -20.10
C ILE A 72 3.09 23.08 -19.52
N PRO A 73 3.11 22.88 -18.19
CA PRO A 73 2.54 21.69 -17.56
C PRO A 73 1.05 21.52 -17.85
N ILE A 74 0.68 20.33 -18.31
CA ILE A 74 -0.72 19.92 -18.39
C ILE A 74 -1.06 19.21 -17.08
N ILE A 75 -2.00 19.76 -16.32
CA ILE A 75 -2.45 19.19 -15.05
C ILE A 75 -3.51 18.12 -15.31
N PRO A 76 -3.32 16.87 -14.88
CA PRO A 76 -4.34 15.84 -14.99
C PRO A 76 -5.48 16.10 -14.02
N ALA A 77 -6.68 15.63 -14.35
CA ALA A 77 -7.80 15.58 -13.41
C ALA A 77 -7.60 14.47 -12.37
N ALA A 78 -6.90 13.40 -12.77
CA ALA A 78 -6.60 12.25 -11.94
C ALA A 78 -5.34 11.54 -12.46
N ALA A 79 -4.53 11.00 -11.56
CA ALA A 79 -3.41 10.14 -11.88
C ALA A 79 -3.37 8.95 -10.92
N SER A 80 -2.81 7.83 -11.38
CA SER A 80 -2.59 6.65 -10.56
C SER A 80 -1.31 5.94 -10.98
N THR A 81 -0.64 5.33 -9.99
CA THR A 81 0.52 4.48 -10.21
C THR A 81 0.19 3.06 -9.75
N GLU A 82 0.48 2.08 -10.60
CA GLU A 82 0.37 0.66 -10.30
C GLU A 82 1.65 -0.06 -10.71
N GLU A 83 2.06 -1.07 -9.95
CA GLU A 83 3.08 -2.03 -10.37
C GLU A 83 2.53 -3.45 -10.31
N SER A 84 2.88 -4.24 -11.33
CA SER A 84 2.44 -5.63 -11.46
C SER A 84 3.50 -6.50 -12.13
N TYR A 85 3.32 -7.81 -12.09
CA TYR A 85 4.09 -8.75 -12.91
C TYR A 85 3.16 -9.81 -13.52
N GLU A 86 3.60 -10.39 -14.64
CA GLU A 86 2.83 -11.38 -15.39
C GLU A 86 2.74 -12.73 -14.65
N ARG A 87 1.54 -13.32 -14.58
CA ARG A 87 1.31 -14.68 -14.07
C ARG A 87 0.23 -15.36 -14.90
N SER A 88 0.17 -16.69 -14.83
CA SER A 88 -0.67 -17.54 -15.68
C SER A 88 -2.16 -17.19 -15.80
N LYS A 89 -2.77 -16.55 -14.79
CA LYS A 89 -4.22 -16.22 -14.81
C LYS A 89 -4.51 -14.75 -15.12
N LYS A 90 -3.99 -13.83 -14.30
CA LYS A 90 -4.15 -12.38 -14.42
C LYS A 90 -2.90 -11.71 -13.86
N PRO A 91 -2.42 -10.56 -14.34
CA PRO A 91 -1.27 -9.89 -13.71
C PRO A 91 -1.42 -9.80 -12.19
N LYS A 92 -0.34 -10.07 -11.45
CA LYS A 92 -0.33 -9.88 -10.00
C LYS A 92 0.09 -8.44 -9.75
N THR A 93 -0.86 -7.63 -9.31
CA THR A 93 -0.59 -6.28 -8.79
C THR A 93 0.18 -6.41 -7.47
N LEU A 94 1.24 -5.61 -7.33
CA LEU A 94 2.07 -5.52 -6.13
C LEU A 94 1.67 -4.33 -5.27
N TYR A 95 1.33 -3.21 -5.90
CA TYR A 95 0.73 -2.07 -5.24
C TYR A 95 -0.09 -1.24 -6.23
N ARG A 96 -1.06 -0.51 -5.71
CA ARG A 96 -1.89 0.42 -6.49
C ARG A 96 -2.20 1.66 -5.64
N PHE A 97 -1.76 2.81 -6.13
CA PHE A 97 -2.13 4.12 -5.59
C PHE A 97 -3.50 4.55 -6.13
N PRO A 98 -4.28 5.30 -5.35
CA PRO A 98 -5.60 5.78 -5.76
C PRO A 98 -5.51 6.69 -6.98
N ARG A 99 -6.61 6.83 -7.73
CA ARG A 99 -6.73 7.75 -8.87
C ARG A 99 -6.93 9.22 -8.46
N SER A 100 -6.86 9.54 -7.17
CA SER A 100 -7.10 10.87 -6.61
C SER A 100 -5.87 11.80 -6.69
N THR A 101 -4.74 11.34 -7.23
CA THR A 101 -3.50 12.11 -7.20
C THR A 101 -3.41 13.02 -8.42
N LEU A 102 -3.12 14.31 -8.22
CA LEU A 102 -2.75 15.19 -9.35
C LEU A 102 -1.34 14.87 -9.90
N GLN A 103 -0.60 14.04 -9.19
CA GLN A 103 0.77 13.67 -9.51
C GLN A 103 0.90 12.15 -9.63
N GLY A 104 1.33 11.70 -10.81
CA GLY A 104 1.80 10.34 -11.03
C GLY A 104 3.31 10.26 -10.85
N GLY A 105 3.82 9.08 -10.50
CA GLY A 105 5.24 8.88 -10.33
C GLY A 105 5.66 7.44 -10.54
N THR A 106 6.92 7.24 -10.94
CA THR A 106 7.54 5.94 -11.12
C THR A 106 8.21 5.43 -9.85
N ASN A 107 8.41 6.25 -8.82
CA ASN A 107 8.92 5.82 -7.52
C ASN A 107 7.77 5.80 -6.49
N PRO A 108 7.31 4.61 -6.05
CA PRO A 108 6.18 4.51 -5.14
C PRO A 108 6.48 5.05 -3.74
N ASN A 109 7.74 5.06 -3.29
CA ASN A 109 8.09 5.56 -1.97
C ASN A 109 8.02 7.09 -1.91
N VAL A 110 8.40 7.77 -2.99
CA VAL A 110 8.25 9.23 -3.10
C VAL A 110 6.77 9.64 -3.15
N LEU A 111 5.91 8.80 -3.73
CA LEU A 111 4.46 9.03 -3.72
C LEU A 111 3.84 8.97 -2.32
N LEU A 112 4.53 8.36 -1.34
CA LEU A 112 4.08 8.34 0.05
C LEU A 112 4.42 9.64 0.80
N GLU A 113 5.40 10.43 0.34
CA GLU A 113 5.83 11.67 1.00
C GLU A 113 4.76 12.77 1.01
N LYS A 114 3.73 12.66 0.17
CA LYS A 114 2.61 13.61 0.13
C LYS A 114 1.60 13.42 1.29
N TYR A 115 1.74 12.34 2.07
CA TYR A 115 0.86 12.05 3.19
C TYR A 115 1.53 12.46 4.50
N ASP A 116 0.79 13.11 5.36
CA ASP A 116 1.24 13.51 6.70
C ASP A 116 1.31 12.30 7.64
N HIS A 117 0.42 11.31 7.43
CA HIS A 117 0.38 10.07 8.20
C HIS A 117 0.26 8.85 7.30
N ILE A 118 1.01 7.80 7.62
CA ILE A 118 1.02 6.54 6.89
C ILE A 118 0.77 5.41 7.89
N PHE A 119 -0.26 4.62 7.62
CA PHE A 119 -0.60 3.44 8.37
C PHE A 119 -0.74 2.25 7.43
N ALA A 120 -0.38 1.06 7.90
CA ALA A 120 -0.77 -0.20 7.31
C ALA A 120 -1.66 -0.95 8.30
N ILE A 121 -2.71 -1.58 7.79
CA ILE A 121 -3.66 -2.36 8.57
C ILE A 121 -3.83 -3.73 7.91
N ASP A 122 -3.85 -4.76 8.74
CA ASP A 122 -4.03 -6.14 8.30
C ASP A 122 -4.82 -6.93 9.35
N THR A 123 -5.49 -8.00 8.92
CA THR A 123 -6.31 -8.85 9.80
C THR A 123 -5.99 -10.32 9.67
N SER A 124 -5.54 -10.93 10.77
CA SER A 124 -5.37 -12.37 10.87
C SER A 124 -6.63 -13.03 11.44
N THR A 125 -7.12 -14.11 10.82
CA THR A 125 -8.32 -14.83 11.26
C THR A 125 -8.07 -16.32 11.39
N ARG A 126 -8.59 -16.94 12.46
CA ARG A 126 -8.58 -18.39 12.64
C ARG A 126 -9.93 -18.90 13.13
N ALA A 127 -10.39 -19.97 12.50
CA ALA A 127 -11.60 -20.68 12.95
C ALA A 127 -11.32 -21.41 14.27
N THR A 128 -12.26 -21.30 15.21
CA THR A 128 -12.25 -21.96 16.52
C THR A 128 -13.59 -22.64 16.78
N ALA A 129 -13.69 -23.44 17.85
CA ALA A 129 -14.95 -24.06 18.27
C ALA A 129 -16.05 -23.03 18.62
N LYS A 130 -15.68 -21.79 18.99
CA LYS A 130 -16.61 -20.71 19.35
C LYS A 130 -16.93 -19.78 18.17
N GLY A 131 -16.42 -20.08 16.98
CA GLY A 131 -16.52 -19.24 15.79
C GLY A 131 -15.16 -18.71 15.32
N ASN A 132 -15.17 -17.70 14.45
CA ASN A 132 -13.94 -17.09 13.95
C ASN A 132 -13.40 -16.09 14.96
N THR A 133 -12.14 -16.27 15.36
CA THR A 133 -11.38 -15.26 16.09
C THR A 133 -10.53 -14.51 15.08
N SER A 134 -10.74 -13.20 14.99
CA SER A 134 -9.98 -12.30 14.13
C SER A 134 -9.24 -11.28 14.97
N VAL A 135 -8.00 -10.97 14.59
CA VAL A 135 -7.18 -9.93 15.21
C VAL A 135 -6.74 -8.96 14.12
N VAL A 136 -6.95 -7.68 14.37
CA VAL A 136 -6.50 -6.60 13.50
C VAL A 136 -5.22 -6.04 14.11
N ALA A 137 -4.24 -5.72 13.27
CA ALA A 137 -3.05 -5.00 13.65
C ALA A 137 -2.87 -3.75 12.81
N VAL A 138 -2.39 -2.68 13.45
CA VAL A 138 -2.04 -1.43 12.77
C VAL A 138 -0.60 -1.07 13.04
N VAL A 139 0.12 -0.78 11.97
CA VAL A 139 1.51 -0.30 11.98
C VAL A 139 1.53 1.10 11.38
N GLY A 140 2.06 2.07 12.11
CA GLY A 140 2.32 3.42 11.64
C GLY A 140 3.73 3.55 11.11
N CYS A 141 3.98 4.59 10.31
CA CYS A 141 5.33 4.89 9.84
C CYS A 141 5.59 6.40 9.84
N GLY A 142 6.66 6.80 10.53
CA GLY A 142 7.24 8.14 10.39
C GLY A 142 8.18 8.19 9.20
N LEU A 143 8.05 9.23 8.37
CA LEU A 143 8.97 9.52 7.28
C LEU A 143 9.86 10.71 7.64
N THR A 144 11.16 10.58 7.39
CA THR A 144 12.13 11.67 7.52
C THR A 144 13.08 11.65 6.33
N GLN A 145 13.56 12.81 5.91
CA GLN A 145 14.65 12.88 4.93
C GLN A 145 15.98 13.13 5.66
N LEU A 146 16.95 12.24 5.44
CA LEU A 146 18.30 12.36 5.96
C LEU A 146 19.30 12.29 4.79
N GLY A 147 20.01 13.39 4.52
CA GLY A 147 20.99 13.46 3.43
C GLY A 147 20.41 13.15 2.04
N GLY A 148 19.18 13.60 1.77
CA GLY A 148 18.47 13.34 0.51
C GLY A 148 17.95 11.91 0.33
N LYS A 149 18.00 11.07 1.38
CA LYS A 149 17.39 9.74 1.40
C LYS A 149 16.16 9.74 2.29
N LEU A 150 15.11 9.07 1.82
CA LEU A 150 13.92 8.81 2.62
C LEU A 150 14.21 7.71 3.64
N CYS A 151 14.05 8.06 4.92
CA CYS A 151 14.17 7.15 6.05
C CYS A 151 12.78 6.87 6.62
N ALA A 152 12.46 5.58 6.76
CA ALA A 152 11.19 5.11 7.30
C ALA A 152 11.40 4.54 8.71
N GLN A 153 10.60 4.98 9.65
CA GLN A 153 10.61 4.49 11.03
C GLN A 153 9.24 3.88 11.34
N PRO A 154 9.06 2.57 11.12
CA PRO A 154 7.81 1.90 11.43
C PRO A 154 7.63 1.70 12.94
N TYR A 155 6.40 1.73 13.42
CA TYR A 155 6.03 1.47 14.82
C TYR A 155 4.66 0.81 14.91
N VAL A 156 4.45 -0.04 15.92
CA VAL A 156 3.15 -0.67 16.16
C VAL A 156 2.23 0.35 16.83
N VAL A 157 1.06 0.59 16.23
CA VAL A 157 0.02 1.45 16.82
C VAL A 157 -0.81 0.65 17.82
N GLY A 158 -1.17 -0.58 17.46
CA GLY A 158 -1.88 -1.49 18.34
C GLY A 158 -2.42 -2.72 17.62
N THR A 159 -2.88 -3.67 18.43
CA THR A 159 -3.59 -4.87 18.00
C THR A 159 -4.87 -5.01 18.81
N TRP A 160 -5.93 -5.55 18.22
CA TRP A 160 -7.18 -5.81 18.93
C TRP A 160 -7.97 -6.97 18.32
N GLN A 161 -8.78 -7.61 19.17
CA GLN A 161 -9.74 -8.63 18.73
C GLN A 161 -10.91 -7.96 17.99
N ASN A 162 -11.31 -8.55 16.87
CA ASN A 162 -12.39 -8.09 16.01
C ASN A 162 -13.34 -9.25 15.70
N GLU A 163 -13.97 -9.77 16.76
CA GLU A 163 -14.84 -10.95 16.68
C GLU A 163 -16.23 -10.61 16.11
N GLY A 164 -16.88 -11.62 15.52
CA GLY A 164 -18.29 -11.54 15.10
C GLY A 164 -18.57 -10.76 13.81
N SER A 165 -17.57 -10.11 13.20
CA SER A 165 -17.74 -9.47 11.90
C SER A 165 -17.68 -10.50 10.75
N PRO A 166 -18.65 -10.51 9.82
CA PRO A 166 -18.57 -11.33 8.61
C PRO A 166 -17.51 -10.82 7.61
N ALA A 167 -16.99 -9.61 7.79
CA ALA A 167 -15.90 -9.05 6.99
C ALA A 167 -14.88 -8.37 7.92
N PRO A 168 -14.04 -9.16 8.61
CA PRO A 168 -13.17 -8.66 9.68
C PRO A 168 -12.16 -7.62 9.19
N GLU A 169 -11.66 -7.73 7.95
CA GLU A 169 -10.82 -6.70 7.32
C GLU A 169 -11.51 -5.33 7.31
N LYS A 170 -12.68 -5.26 6.69
CA LYS A 170 -13.40 -4.00 6.45
C LYS A 170 -13.94 -3.40 7.75
N SER A 171 -14.39 -4.23 8.70
CA SER A 171 -14.77 -3.75 10.03
C SER A 171 -13.56 -3.21 10.80
N GLY A 172 -12.40 -3.85 10.67
CA GLY A 172 -11.12 -3.38 11.23
C GLY A 172 -10.74 -2.01 10.68
N TRP A 173 -10.84 -1.83 9.35
CA TRP A 173 -10.60 -0.53 8.70
C TRP A 173 -11.53 0.56 9.24
N ARG A 174 -12.85 0.30 9.29
CA ARG A 174 -13.84 1.24 9.83
C ARG A 174 -13.51 1.64 11.27
N MET A 175 -13.19 0.66 12.12
CA MET A 175 -12.89 0.91 13.53
C MET A 175 -11.65 1.79 13.69
N PHE A 176 -10.57 1.45 12.99
CA PHE A 176 -9.34 2.24 13.04
C PHE A 176 -9.54 3.64 12.50
N ILE A 177 -10.22 3.78 11.36
CA ILE A 177 -10.48 5.10 10.77
C ILE A 177 -11.29 5.98 11.74
N LYS A 178 -12.33 5.44 12.39
CA LYS A 178 -13.12 6.17 13.39
C LYS A 178 -12.25 6.65 14.57
N LEU A 179 -11.35 5.80 15.06
CA LEU A 179 -10.38 6.17 16.10
C LEU A 179 -9.44 7.28 15.60
N LEU A 180 -8.94 7.14 14.38
CA LEU A 180 -7.97 8.06 13.80
C LEU A 180 -8.55 9.46 13.61
N VAL A 181 -9.75 9.57 13.02
CA VAL A 181 -10.39 10.88 12.76
C VAL A 181 -10.87 11.59 14.03
N SER A 182 -11.09 10.84 15.12
CA SER A 182 -11.42 11.43 16.43
C SER A 182 -10.19 11.79 17.26
N HIS A 183 -8.99 11.42 16.80
CA HIS A 183 -7.76 11.65 17.55
C HIS A 183 -7.30 13.11 17.43
N ARG A 184 -7.10 13.80 18.56
CA ARG A 184 -6.75 15.24 18.62
C ARG A 184 -5.52 15.68 17.82
N LYS A 185 -4.61 14.74 17.51
CA LYS A 185 -3.38 15.03 16.72
C LYS A 185 -3.60 14.93 15.20
N VAL A 186 -4.78 14.49 14.76
CA VAL A 186 -5.13 14.39 13.35
C VAL A 186 -5.94 15.63 12.98
N ASP A 187 -5.29 16.56 12.28
CA ASP A 187 -5.95 17.73 11.69
C ASP A 187 -6.77 17.27 10.47
N PRO A 188 -7.98 17.80 10.26
CA PRO A 188 -8.78 17.51 9.07
C PRO A 188 -8.07 17.80 7.73
N ARG A 189 -7.06 18.69 7.73
CA ARG A 189 -6.23 19.01 6.57
C ARG A 189 -5.16 17.96 6.29
N HIS A 190 -4.82 17.11 7.27
CA HIS A 190 -3.81 16.07 7.08
C HIS A 190 -4.26 15.05 6.05
N ARG A 191 -3.40 14.73 5.09
CA ARG A 191 -3.56 13.63 4.14
C ARG A 191 -3.06 12.34 4.77
N ILE A 192 -3.88 11.30 4.76
CA ILE A 192 -3.58 10.03 5.42
C ILE A 192 -3.57 8.91 4.39
N ALA A 193 -2.50 8.13 4.36
CA ALA A 193 -2.44 6.87 3.63
C ALA A 193 -2.81 5.72 4.57
N LEU A 194 -3.83 4.95 4.21
CA LEU A 194 -4.12 3.65 4.81
C LEU A 194 -3.79 2.54 3.82
N ILE A 195 -2.70 1.85 4.07
CA ILE A 195 -2.21 0.75 3.24
C ILE A 195 -2.93 -0.53 3.65
N VAL A 196 -3.48 -1.23 2.67
CA VAL A 196 -4.26 -2.46 2.84
C VAL A 196 -3.82 -3.49 1.80
N ASP A 197 -4.02 -4.78 2.06
CA ASP A 197 -3.71 -5.87 1.12
C ASP A 197 -4.97 -6.62 0.63
N HIS A 198 -6.15 -6.18 1.08
CA HIS A 198 -7.44 -6.77 0.76
C HIS A 198 -8.27 -5.88 -0.18
N ASP A 199 -9.20 -6.51 -0.91
CA ASP A 199 -10.21 -5.87 -1.77
C ASP A 199 -9.68 -4.86 -2.82
N LEU A 200 -8.61 -5.25 -3.52
CA LEU A 200 -7.99 -4.46 -4.59
C LEU A 200 -8.99 -3.94 -5.65
N ASP A 201 -10.00 -4.74 -5.98
CA ASP A 201 -10.94 -4.45 -7.07
C ASP A 201 -11.89 -3.30 -6.73
N ASN A 202 -12.21 -3.10 -5.43
CA ASN A 202 -13.04 -1.99 -4.95
C ASN A 202 -12.23 -0.78 -4.44
N LEU A 203 -10.90 -0.84 -4.44
CA LEU A 203 -10.07 0.22 -3.85
C LEU A 203 -10.32 1.60 -4.47
N ASP A 204 -10.51 1.70 -5.79
CA ASP A 204 -10.78 2.99 -6.47
C ASP A 204 -12.19 3.52 -6.15
N THR A 205 -13.19 2.64 -6.01
CA THR A 205 -14.56 3.04 -5.68
C THR A 205 -14.67 3.50 -4.23
N TYR A 206 -13.95 2.87 -3.30
CA TYR A 206 -13.80 3.36 -1.91
C TYR A 206 -13.14 4.74 -1.86
N ASN A 207 -12.02 4.91 -2.56
CA ASN A 207 -11.30 6.18 -2.61
C ASN A 207 -12.09 7.31 -3.25
N ARG A 208 -13.04 6.99 -4.14
CA ARG A 208 -13.98 7.96 -4.73
C ARG A 208 -15.24 8.18 -3.89
N ARG A 209 -15.40 7.43 -2.79
CA ARG A 209 -16.60 7.46 -1.93
C ARG A 209 -17.88 7.13 -2.71
N SER A 210 -17.76 6.36 -3.79
CA SER A 210 -18.91 5.96 -4.60
C SER A 210 -19.67 4.78 -3.99
N ILE A 211 -18.99 3.99 -3.14
CA ILE A 211 -19.59 2.90 -2.35
C ILE A 211 -19.03 2.95 -0.92
N PRO A 212 -19.78 2.47 0.08
CA PRO A 212 -19.30 2.37 1.46
C PRO A 212 -18.24 1.27 1.57
N VAL A 213 -17.26 1.48 2.46
CA VAL A 213 -16.22 0.50 2.80
C VAL A 213 -16.83 -0.68 3.57
N TYR A 214 -17.70 -0.40 4.54
CA TYR A 214 -18.36 -1.40 5.37
C TYR A 214 -19.70 -0.86 5.87
N GLU A 215 -20.78 -1.61 5.64
CA GLU A 215 -22.15 -1.17 5.96
C GLU A 215 -22.47 0.19 5.32
N ASP A 216 -22.74 1.21 6.14
CA ASP A 216 -23.05 2.59 5.77
C ASP A 216 -21.82 3.52 5.80
N PHE A 217 -20.64 2.99 6.09
CA PHE A 217 -19.44 3.78 6.33
C PHE A 217 -18.67 4.09 5.06
N PHE A 218 -18.64 5.37 4.67
CA PHE A 218 -17.81 5.89 3.58
C PHE A 218 -16.45 6.39 4.08
N LEU A 219 -15.45 6.35 3.20
CA LEU A 219 -14.10 6.81 3.51
C LEU A 219 -14.07 8.34 3.72
N PRO A 220 -13.45 8.86 4.80
CA PRO A 220 -13.26 10.31 4.98
C PRO A 220 -12.44 10.96 3.85
N GLU A 221 -12.72 12.20 3.48
CA GLU A 221 -12.09 12.91 2.33
C GLU A 221 -10.55 13.00 2.37
N ASN A 222 -10.01 13.03 3.58
CA ASN A 222 -8.58 13.19 3.82
C ASN A 222 -7.83 11.85 3.91
N ILE A 223 -8.52 10.72 3.76
CA ILE A 223 -7.92 9.38 3.76
C ILE A 223 -7.95 8.79 2.36
N ASP A 224 -6.82 8.22 1.95
CA ASP A 224 -6.69 7.40 0.75
C ASP A 224 -6.30 5.97 1.14
N LEU A 225 -7.02 4.98 0.60
CA LEU A 225 -6.61 3.58 0.62
C LEU A 225 -5.56 3.32 -0.46
N ILE A 226 -4.47 2.65 -0.09
CA ILE A 226 -3.41 2.22 -1.01
C ILE A 226 -3.30 0.71 -0.93
N TYR A 227 -3.40 0.02 -2.06
CA TYR A 227 -3.15 -1.41 -2.07
C TYR A 227 -1.65 -1.69 -2.00
N ALA A 228 -1.24 -2.64 -1.17
CA ALA A 228 0.09 -3.22 -1.17
C ALA A 228 0.01 -4.72 -0.87
N ALA A 229 0.56 -5.55 -1.74
CA ALA A 229 0.68 -6.97 -1.49
C ALA A 229 1.86 -7.25 -0.54
N ALA A 230 1.64 -8.07 0.49
CA ALA A 230 2.70 -8.49 1.44
C ALA A 230 3.91 -9.13 0.73
N ASP A 231 3.65 -9.81 -0.39
CA ASP A 231 4.63 -10.46 -1.27
C ASP A 231 5.28 -9.53 -2.32
N GLY A 232 4.99 -8.22 -2.28
CA GLY A 232 5.48 -7.22 -3.25
C GLY A 232 7.00 -6.96 -3.27
N GLY A 233 7.79 -7.69 -2.48
CA GLY A 233 9.23 -7.52 -2.31
C GLY A 233 9.59 -6.48 -1.23
N THR A 234 10.87 -6.10 -1.16
CA THR A 234 11.40 -5.20 -0.11
C THR A 234 11.46 -3.73 -0.53
N ASP A 235 11.30 -3.43 -1.81
CA ASP A 235 11.65 -2.11 -2.33
C ASP A 235 10.54 -1.07 -2.12
N PHE A 236 9.32 -1.52 -1.89
CA PHE A 236 8.19 -0.65 -1.57
C PHE A 236 7.93 -0.66 -0.07
N LEU A 237 7.96 0.51 0.55
CA LEU A 237 7.70 0.69 1.98
C LEU A 237 6.33 0.12 2.38
N GLY A 238 5.29 0.32 1.57
CA GLY A 238 3.96 -0.17 1.91
C GLY A 238 3.88 -1.69 2.05
N ALA A 239 4.62 -2.44 1.23
CA ALA A 239 4.71 -3.89 1.36
C ALA A 239 5.48 -4.31 2.63
N GLN A 240 6.48 -3.52 3.06
CA GLN A 240 7.16 -3.77 4.35
C GLN A 240 6.21 -3.54 5.53
N LEU A 241 5.42 -2.47 5.51
CA LEU A 241 4.46 -2.15 6.57
C LEU A 241 3.34 -3.18 6.68
N ILE A 242 2.82 -3.67 5.55
CA ILE A 242 1.82 -4.76 5.54
C ILE A 242 2.39 -6.04 6.15
N ARG A 243 3.62 -6.45 5.77
CA ARG A 243 4.26 -7.63 6.39
C ARG A 243 4.44 -7.48 7.90
N MET A 244 4.70 -6.26 8.38
CA MET A 244 4.75 -6.01 9.81
C MET A 244 3.37 -6.16 10.44
N ALA A 245 2.32 -5.56 9.85
CA ALA A 245 0.95 -5.68 10.35
C ALA A 245 0.49 -7.14 10.41
N ASP A 246 0.69 -7.92 9.33
CA ASP A 246 0.39 -9.36 9.27
C ASP A 246 1.08 -10.14 10.39
N ARG A 247 2.39 -9.89 10.59
CA ARG A 247 3.14 -10.54 11.68
C ARG A 247 2.59 -10.17 13.06
N GLU A 248 2.28 -8.91 13.31
CA GLU A 248 1.75 -8.47 14.60
C GLU A 248 0.34 -9.04 14.85
N ALA A 249 -0.51 -9.09 13.82
CA ALA A 249 -1.85 -9.68 13.90
C ALA A 249 -1.79 -11.19 14.18
N ALA A 250 -0.93 -11.92 13.46
CA ALA A 250 -0.73 -13.35 13.64
C ALA A 250 -0.14 -13.68 15.02
N THR A 251 0.80 -12.87 15.52
CA THR A 251 1.41 -13.05 16.83
C THR A 251 0.39 -12.87 17.95
N GLU A 252 -0.42 -11.80 17.90
CA GLU A 252 -1.44 -11.57 18.92
C GLU A 252 -2.57 -12.61 18.84
N LEU A 253 -2.96 -13.04 17.64
CA LEU A 253 -3.91 -14.14 17.46
C LEU A 253 -3.40 -15.44 18.10
N ALA A 254 -2.14 -15.80 17.87
CA ALA A 254 -1.52 -16.96 18.50
C ALA A 254 -1.51 -16.83 20.04
N ARG A 255 -1.23 -15.63 20.56
CA ARG A 255 -1.26 -15.35 22.00
C ARG A 255 -2.66 -15.59 22.59
N ILE A 256 -3.69 -15.05 21.96
CA ILE A 256 -5.09 -15.20 22.37
C ILE A 256 -5.49 -16.67 22.39
N LEU A 257 -5.22 -17.39 21.30
CA LEU A 257 -5.57 -18.81 21.20
C LEU A 257 -4.85 -19.66 22.26
N SER A 258 -3.58 -19.35 22.55
CA SER A 258 -2.82 -20.05 23.61
C SER A 258 -3.35 -19.76 25.03
N ARG A 259 -3.96 -18.58 25.24
CA ARG A 259 -4.56 -18.20 26.52
C ARG A 259 -5.89 -18.93 26.70
N ASP A 260 -6.70 -18.97 25.65
CA ASP A 260 -8.01 -19.62 25.70
C ASP A 260 -7.90 -21.13 25.90
N GLN A 261 -6.88 -21.77 25.31
CA GLN A 261 -6.56 -23.18 25.59
C GLN A 261 -6.24 -23.44 27.06
N ARG A 262 -5.37 -22.61 27.66
CA ARG A 262 -5.00 -22.72 29.09
C ARG A 262 -6.19 -22.51 30.03
N LEU A 263 -7.11 -21.63 29.68
CA LEU A 263 -8.33 -21.39 30.47
C LEU A 263 -9.39 -22.49 30.30
N SER A 264 -9.26 -23.32 29.26
CA SER A 264 -10.17 -24.44 29.00
C SER A 264 -9.70 -25.78 29.60
N GLU A 265 -8.48 -25.85 30.13
CA GLU A 265 -8.00 -27.02 30.88
C GLU A 265 -8.60 -26.97 32.30
N PRO A 266 -9.25 -28.06 32.76
CA PRO A 266 -9.77 -28.11 34.13
C PRO A 266 -8.61 -27.98 35.12
N ALA A 267 -8.78 -27.14 36.14
CA ALA A 267 -7.82 -27.02 37.24
C ALA A 267 -7.58 -28.41 37.84
N ALA A 268 -6.33 -28.86 37.80
CA ALA A 268 -5.90 -30.13 38.38
C ALA A 268 -5.98 -30.11 39.92
#